data_AF-A0A4W4HQC6-F1
#
_entry.id   AF-A0A4W4HQC6-F1
#
_cell.length_a   1.000
_cell.length_b   1.000
_cell.length_c   1.000
_cell.angle_alpha   90.00
_cell.angle_beta   90.00
_cell.angle_gamma   90.00
#
_symmetry.space_group_name_H-M   'P 1'
#
loop_
_entity.id
_entity.type
_entity.pdbx_description
1 polymer ?
#
loop_
_entity_poly.entity_id
_entity_poly.type
_entity_poly.pdbx_seq_one_letter_code
_entity_poly.pdbx_strand_id
1 'polypeptide(L)'
;MYVHFYRNKQQQEVVFLQTFHVPSCTSKHDLTNGVAIAYVLHKIDPFWFNEAWLGRIKEESADNWRLKVSNLKKILQCVMEYYHDVLGQQVAGEHVPEVRLLEERNTVYMQRTCELEEELRRANAGRTQLDSYRRQVHELHAKHTSEAMKAEKWQFEYKNLNDKYEALLKEKERLLSERDTLRETNEELRCVQVHQQCLTSVGSDTEALSNLASEIMPMEFKETVLRLQHENKMLCAQEERYRQRLGETQVLLEEAQRSQNALQTQNRLNQQQIAQLSSQVEELQKALQEQDQKAENSSLLQKKLEEHLEKLHEAHSDLQRKREVIDDLEPSANMAKKIDELQAIVRKKDEDMRQMEERCKHYVEKARTVIKTLDRKQKPHAVPTEIQALQNQLSERDRKIQHLEHDFEKTRSRHEQEEKLIISAWYNMGMALQQKVTGERNSSPGQAQSFLAQQRQSTQARRSLTLRLPPR
;
A
#
# COMPACT_ATOMS: atom_id res chain seq x y z
N MET A 1 -5.16 11.37 36.96
CA MET A 1 -4.90 10.82 38.32
C MET A 1 -4.11 9.52 38.25
N TYR A 2 -4.58 8.49 37.55
CA TYR A 2 -3.88 7.20 37.38
C TYR A 2 -2.42 7.32 36.89
N VAL A 3 -2.16 8.10 35.83
CA VAL A 3 -0.80 8.26 35.28
C VAL A 3 0.18 8.89 36.29
N HIS A 4 -0.28 9.83 37.11
CA HIS A 4 0.55 10.43 38.16
C HIS A 4 0.82 9.47 39.33
N PHE A 5 -0.16 8.65 39.68
CA PHE A 5 -0.05 7.65 40.76
C PHE A 5 0.94 6.54 40.38
N TYR A 6 0.85 6.01 39.15
CA TYR A 6 1.80 5.04 38.62
C TYR A 6 3.22 5.60 38.50
N ARG A 7 3.36 6.87 38.08
CA ARG A 7 4.68 7.53 37.97
C ARG A 7 5.36 7.72 39.33
N ASN A 8 4.58 8.03 40.38
CA ASN A 8 5.09 8.15 41.76
C ASN A 8 5.48 6.79 42.35
N LYS A 9 4.67 5.75 42.13
CA LYS A 9 4.95 4.37 42.60
C LYS A 9 6.24 3.83 41.97
N GLN A 10 6.42 4.01 40.66
CA GLN A 10 7.62 3.58 39.94
C GLN A 10 8.88 4.33 40.38
N GLN A 11 8.77 5.62 40.74
CA GLN A 11 9.89 6.38 41.30
C GLN A 11 10.27 5.88 42.70
N GLN A 12 9.31 5.51 43.54
CA GLN A 12 9.58 4.87 44.84
C GLN A 12 10.25 3.51 44.69
N GLU A 13 9.85 2.70 43.70
CA GLU A 13 10.45 1.39 43.42
C GLU A 13 11.92 1.52 42.98
N VAL A 14 12.26 2.51 42.13
CA VAL A 14 13.65 2.80 41.74
C VAL A 14 14.50 3.20 42.94
N VAL A 15 13.97 4.06 43.82
CA VAL A 15 14.67 4.50 45.04
C VAL A 15 14.88 3.33 46.01
N PHE A 16 13.91 2.40 46.10
CA PHE A 16 14.06 1.18 46.89
C PHE A 16 15.17 0.28 46.32
N LEU A 17 15.20 0.05 45.01
CA LEU A 17 16.24 -0.77 44.36
C LEU A 17 17.65 -0.18 44.54
N GLN A 18 17.77 1.15 44.62
CA GLN A 18 19.05 1.84 44.89
C GLN A 18 19.65 1.51 46.26
N THR A 19 18.85 1.12 47.26
CA THR A 19 19.36 0.74 48.59
C THR A 19 20.23 -0.53 48.57
N PHE A 20 20.09 -1.37 47.55
CA PHE A 20 20.87 -2.60 47.40
C PHE A 20 22.29 -2.38 46.83
N HIS A 21 22.69 -1.13 46.54
CA HIS A 21 24.02 -0.77 46.01
C HIS A 21 24.43 -1.63 44.79
N VAL A 22 23.57 -1.63 43.77
CA VAL A 22 23.73 -2.43 42.55
C VAL A 22 24.24 -1.56 41.40
N PRO A 23 25.12 -2.06 40.51
CA PRO A 23 25.54 -1.33 39.33
C PRO A 23 24.33 -0.91 38.46
N SER A 24 24.32 0.35 38.03
CA SER A 24 23.40 0.88 37.01
C SER A 24 21.91 0.88 37.39
N CYS A 25 21.52 1.52 38.51
CA CYS A 25 20.11 1.70 38.92
C CYS A 25 19.68 3.16 39.11
N THR A 26 20.26 4.11 38.37
CA THR A 26 20.01 5.55 38.56
C THR A 26 18.81 6.06 37.78
N SER A 27 18.46 5.44 36.65
CA SER A 27 17.33 5.81 35.79
C SER A 27 16.39 4.65 35.52
N LYS A 28 15.11 4.96 35.23
CA LYS A 28 14.12 3.98 34.75
C LYS A 28 14.62 3.21 33.52
N HIS A 29 15.42 3.86 32.67
CA HIS A 29 15.99 3.24 31.47
C HIS A 29 17.00 2.14 31.80
N ASP A 30 17.68 2.21 32.94
CA ASP A 30 18.72 1.25 33.31
C ASP A 30 18.13 -0.07 33.81
N LEU A 31 16.92 -0.03 34.37
CA LEU A 31 16.16 -1.23 34.75
C LEU A 31 15.64 -2.03 33.55
N THR A 32 15.58 -1.42 32.36
CA THR A 32 14.96 -2.05 31.17
C THR A 32 15.76 -3.20 30.58
N ASN A 33 17.05 -3.33 30.92
CA ASN A 33 17.90 -4.43 30.45
C ASN A 33 17.86 -5.67 31.36
N GLY A 34 17.22 -5.56 32.53
CA GLY A 34 17.10 -6.63 33.54
C GLY A 34 18.33 -6.88 34.40
N VAL A 35 19.50 -6.31 34.06
CA VAL A 35 20.77 -6.60 34.74
C VAL A 35 20.72 -6.16 36.21
N ALA A 36 20.30 -4.92 36.47
CA ALA A 36 20.18 -4.41 37.83
C ALA A 36 19.19 -5.23 38.69
N ILE A 37 18.09 -5.71 38.10
CA ILE A 37 17.10 -6.54 38.80
C ILE A 37 17.71 -7.90 39.18
N ALA A 38 18.47 -8.51 38.26
CA ALA A 38 19.12 -9.80 38.51
C ALA A 38 20.13 -9.73 39.67
N TYR A 39 20.93 -8.66 39.75
CA TYR A 39 21.85 -8.44 40.86
C TYR A 39 21.14 -8.21 42.20
N VAL A 40 19.99 -7.51 42.21
CA VAL A 40 19.18 -7.37 43.44
C VAL A 40 18.67 -8.73 43.90
N LEU A 41 18.16 -9.56 42.99
CA LEU A 41 17.66 -10.90 43.30
C LEU A 41 18.77 -11.81 43.85
N HIS A 42 19.97 -11.76 43.28
CA HIS A 42 21.15 -12.45 43.81
C HIS A 42 21.47 -12.04 45.25
N LYS A 43 21.32 -10.75 45.59
CA LYS A 43 21.53 -10.27 46.97
C LYS A 43 20.43 -10.69 47.95
N ILE A 44 19.21 -10.89 47.48
CA ILE A 44 18.08 -11.31 48.32
C ILE A 44 18.24 -12.76 48.75
N ASP A 45 18.57 -13.65 47.81
CA ASP A 45 18.80 -15.07 48.08
C ASP A 45 19.93 -15.62 47.18
N PRO A 46 21.19 -15.59 47.65
CA PRO A 46 22.33 -16.06 46.89
C PRO A 46 22.32 -17.57 46.62
N PHE A 47 21.57 -18.35 47.42
CA PHE A 47 21.49 -19.81 47.25
C PHE A 47 20.60 -20.18 46.06
N TRP A 48 19.47 -19.49 45.90
CA TRP A 48 18.57 -19.69 44.76
C TRP A 48 19.05 -18.95 43.50
N PHE A 49 19.26 -17.63 43.61
CA PHE A 49 19.71 -16.79 42.51
C PHE A 49 21.23 -16.80 42.41
N ASN A 50 21.85 -17.97 42.29
CA ASN A 50 23.32 -18.14 42.35
C ASN A 50 24.09 -17.49 41.17
N GLU A 51 25.43 -17.47 41.26
CA GLU A 51 26.29 -16.87 40.21
C GLU A 51 26.12 -17.53 38.84
N ALA A 52 25.80 -18.83 38.79
CA ALA A 52 25.57 -19.54 37.54
C ALA A 52 24.28 -19.09 36.83
N TRP A 53 23.25 -18.67 37.58
CA TRP A 53 22.05 -18.04 37.03
C TRP A 53 22.32 -16.60 36.62
N LEU A 54 23.01 -15.83 37.47
CA LEU A 54 23.36 -14.43 37.20
C LEU A 54 24.16 -14.29 35.90
N GLY A 55 25.11 -15.21 35.65
CA GLY A 55 25.90 -15.27 34.42
C GLY A 55 25.09 -15.55 33.14
N ARG A 56 23.81 -15.97 33.23
CA ARG A 56 22.91 -16.14 32.07
C ARG A 56 22.26 -14.83 31.61
N ILE A 57 22.33 -13.78 32.44
CA ILE A 57 21.82 -12.45 32.14
C ILE A 57 22.96 -11.66 31.48
N LYS A 58 22.78 -11.31 30.21
CA LYS A 58 23.84 -10.68 29.42
C LYS A 58 23.75 -9.16 29.47
N GLU A 59 24.87 -8.51 29.76
CA GLU A 59 25.03 -7.06 29.71
C GLU A 59 25.67 -6.68 28.36
N GLU A 60 24.85 -6.43 27.34
CA GLU A 60 25.31 -5.91 26.05
C GLU A 60 24.46 -4.71 25.58
N SER A 61 25.06 -3.92 24.68
CA SER A 61 24.66 -2.64 24.07
C SER A 61 23.19 -2.19 24.23
N ALA A 62 23.03 -0.91 24.60
CA ALA A 62 21.77 -0.26 24.97
C ALA A 62 20.61 -0.35 23.94
N ASP A 63 20.89 -0.67 22.68
CA ASP A 63 19.89 -0.68 21.60
C ASP A 63 19.36 -2.07 21.21
N ASN A 64 19.89 -3.15 21.78
CA ASN A 64 19.43 -4.51 21.45
C ASN A 64 18.17 -4.88 22.26
N TRP A 65 17.01 -4.38 21.82
CA TRP A 65 15.72 -4.60 22.51
C TRP A 65 15.35 -6.08 22.65
N ARG A 66 15.74 -6.94 21.69
CA ARG A 66 15.49 -8.39 21.75
C ARG A 66 16.20 -9.03 22.93
N LEU A 67 17.45 -8.61 23.17
CA LEU A 67 18.23 -9.08 24.31
C LEU A 67 17.63 -8.63 25.64
N LYS A 68 17.16 -7.37 25.73
CA LYS A 68 16.48 -6.85 26.92
C LYS A 68 15.24 -7.69 27.28
N VAL A 69 14.41 -8.00 26.28
CA VAL A 69 13.23 -8.85 26.46
C VAL A 69 13.63 -10.28 26.90
N SER A 70 14.70 -10.84 26.33
CA SER A 70 15.22 -12.16 26.72
C SER A 70 15.70 -12.20 28.18
N ASN A 71 16.42 -11.17 28.63
CA ASN A 71 16.87 -11.07 30.02
C ASN A 71 15.69 -10.97 30.99
N LEU A 72 14.72 -10.10 30.71
CA LEU A 72 13.53 -9.93 31.55
C LEU A 72 12.68 -11.21 31.63
N LYS A 73 12.59 -11.99 30.53
CA LYS A 73 11.95 -13.32 30.54
C LYS A 73 12.61 -14.28 31.52
N LYS A 74 13.95 -14.38 31.47
CA LYS A 74 14.72 -15.28 32.36
C LYS A 74 14.54 -14.89 33.83
N ILE A 75 14.51 -13.59 34.10
CA ILE A 75 14.29 -13.05 35.44
C ILE A 75 12.87 -13.38 35.93
N LEU A 76 11.86 -13.08 35.13
CA LEU A 76 10.47 -13.37 35.48
C LEU A 76 10.24 -14.86 35.73
N GLN A 77 10.74 -15.72 34.83
CA GLN A 77 10.63 -17.17 34.95
C GLN A 77 11.22 -17.67 36.28
N CYS A 78 12.44 -17.23 36.61
CA CYS A 78 13.14 -17.70 37.80
C CYS A 78 12.55 -17.14 39.11
N VAL A 79 12.00 -15.91 39.07
CA VAL A 79 11.23 -15.35 40.18
C VAL A 79 9.94 -16.13 40.38
N MET A 80 9.21 -16.49 39.31
CA MET A 80 8.00 -17.30 39.42
C MET A 80 8.28 -18.69 40.01
N GLU A 81 9.37 -19.33 39.60
CA GLU A 81 9.84 -20.60 40.18
C GLU A 81 10.16 -20.43 41.67
N TYR A 82 10.84 -19.35 42.07
CA TYR A 82 11.11 -19.07 43.49
C TYR A 82 9.84 -18.93 44.34
N TYR A 83 8.84 -18.17 43.84
CA TYR A 83 7.57 -18.01 44.55
C TYR A 83 6.82 -19.33 44.71
N HIS A 84 6.90 -20.20 43.71
CA HIS A 84 6.25 -21.51 43.74
C HIS A 84 6.98 -22.51 44.64
N ASP A 85 8.28 -22.68 44.41
CA ASP A 85 9.08 -23.78 44.99
C ASP A 85 9.61 -23.45 46.39
N VAL A 86 9.93 -22.18 46.65
CA VAL A 86 10.53 -21.75 47.94
C VAL A 86 9.48 -21.12 48.85
N LEU A 87 8.63 -20.25 48.30
CA LEU A 87 7.60 -19.55 49.10
C LEU A 87 6.26 -20.30 49.17
N GLY A 88 6.08 -21.35 48.37
CA GLY A 88 4.86 -22.17 48.36
C GLY A 88 3.60 -21.40 47.95
N GLN A 89 3.75 -20.25 47.28
CA GLN A 89 2.65 -19.37 46.89
C GLN A 89 2.45 -19.40 45.38
N GLN A 90 1.21 -19.60 44.94
CA GLN A 90 0.85 -19.31 43.55
C GLN A 90 0.73 -17.79 43.38
N VAL A 91 1.65 -17.22 42.60
CA VAL A 91 1.48 -15.84 42.11
C VAL A 91 0.24 -15.83 41.22
N ALA A 92 -0.77 -15.02 41.58
CA ALA A 92 -1.98 -14.88 40.78
C ALA A 92 -1.63 -14.52 39.33
N GLY A 93 -2.27 -15.17 38.36
CA GLY A 93 -2.00 -14.98 36.92
C GLY A 93 -2.21 -13.54 36.42
N GLU A 94 -2.79 -12.66 37.26
CA GLU A 94 -2.94 -11.23 37.06
C GLU A 94 -1.63 -10.43 37.24
N HIS A 95 -0.58 -11.01 37.85
CA HIS A 95 0.73 -10.36 38.06
C HIS A 95 1.88 -10.99 37.23
N VAL A 96 1.63 -12.17 36.66
CA VAL A 96 2.38 -12.77 35.55
C VAL A 96 2.27 -12.04 34.18
N PRO A 97 1.31 -11.13 33.87
CA PRO A 97 1.06 -10.64 32.53
C PRO A 97 1.59 -9.21 32.32
N GLU A 98 2.79 -9.12 31.76
CA GLU A 98 3.18 -7.94 30.98
C GLU A 98 4.12 -8.34 29.84
N VAL A 99 4.93 -9.37 30.04
CA VAL A 99 5.91 -9.83 29.04
C VAL A 99 5.26 -10.42 27.78
N ARG A 100 4.21 -11.25 27.90
CA ARG A 100 3.48 -11.78 26.72
C ARG A 100 2.77 -10.69 25.91
N LEU A 101 2.08 -9.77 26.60
CA LEU A 101 1.45 -8.61 25.98
C LEU A 101 2.50 -7.69 25.33
N LEU A 102 3.68 -7.55 25.94
CA LEU A 102 4.81 -6.81 25.36
C LEU A 102 5.35 -7.51 24.11
N GLU A 103 5.40 -8.85 24.05
CA GLU A 103 5.80 -9.61 22.87
C GLU A 103 4.84 -9.43 21.70
N GLU A 104 3.54 -9.59 21.94
CA GLU A 104 2.50 -9.38 20.94
C GLU A 104 2.57 -7.96 20.40
N ARG A 105 2.65 -6.98 21.31
CA ARG A 105 2.72 -5.56 20.96
C ARG A 105 4.01 -5.23 20.20
N ASN A 106 5.14 -5.82 20.56
CA ASN A 106 6.41 -5.65 19.84
C ASN A 106 6.37 -6.29 18.44
N THR A 107 5.74 -7.47 18.31
CA THR A 107 5.55 -8.13 17.01
C THR A 107 4.74 -7.25 16.06
N VAL A 108 3.66 -6.64 16.55
CA VAL A 108 2.86 -5.66 15.79
C VAL A 108 3.68 -4.41 15.45
N TYR A 109 4.49 -3.88 16.37
CA TYR A 109 5.37 -2.75 16.07
C TYR A 109 6.42 -3.09 15.00
N MET A 110 6.97 -4.30 15.03
CA MET A 110 7.95 -4.76 14.05
C MET A 110 7.31 -4.93 12.66
N GLN A 111 6.13 -5.55 12.60
CA GLN A 111 5.33 -5.63 11.36
C GLN A 111 5.03 -4.24 10.80
N ARG A 112 4.59 -3.33 11.67
CA ARG A 112 4.30 -1.94 11.27
C ARG A 112 5.55 -1.21 10.78
N THR A 113 6.71 -1.46 11.40
CA THR A 113 7.99 -0.88 10.95
C THR A 113 8.36 -1.39 9.57
N CYS A 114 8.23 -2.69 9.32
CA CYS A 114 8.48 -3.28 8.01
C CYS A 114 7.54 -2.72 6.93
N GLU A 115 6.24 -2.59 7.20
CA GLU A 115 5.28 -1.97 6.28
C GLU A 115 5.68 -0.53 5.91
N LEU A 116 6.08 0.27 6.90
CA LEU A 116 6.51 1.65 6.69
C LEU A 116 7.82 1.72 5.88
N GLU A 117 8.76 0.79 6.09
CA GLU A 117 9.98 0.71 5.29
C GLU A 117 9.69 0.33 3.82
N GLU A 118 8.72 -0.55 3.58
CA GLU A 118 8.26 -0.90 2.24
C GLU A 118 7.56 0.26 1.55
N GLU A 119 6.71 1.00 2.27
CA GLU A 119 6.08 2.23 1.79
C GLU A 119 7.13 3.28 1.44
N LEU A 120 8.13 3.49 2.31
CA LEU A 120 9.24 4.41 2.06
C LEU A 120 10.05 4.00 0.83
N ARG A 121 10.30 2.70 0.63
CA ARG A 121 10.98 2.18 -0.55
C ARG A 121 10.19 2.44 -1.83
N ARG A 122 8.88 2.20 -1.81
CA ARG A 122 7.97 2.51 -2.93
C ARG A 122 7.92 4.00 -3.22
N ALA A 123 7.83 4.85 -2.20
CA ALA A 123 7.86 6.30 -2.34
C ALA A 123 9.19 6.80 -2.93
N ASN A 124 10.32 6.25 -2.50
CA ASN A 124 11.64 6.61 -3.02
C ASN A 124 11.83 6.18 -4.49
N ALA A 125 11.29 5.03 -4.90
CA ALA A 125 11.26 4.62 -6.30
C ALA A 125 10.45 5.60 -7.15
N GLY A 126 9.25 5.98 -6.69
CA GLY A 126 8.42 7.00 -7.35
C GLY A 126 9.11 8.37 -7.42
N ARG A 127 9.79 8.80 -6.35
CA ARG A 127 10.58 10.05 -6.34
C ARG A 127 11.70 10.02 -7.38
N THR A 128 12.40 8.89 -7.51
CA THR A 128 13.50 8.74 -8.46
C THR A 128 13.00 8.82 -9.91
N GLN A 129 11.83 8.22 -10.19
CA GLN A 129 11.15 8.36 -11.48
C GLN A 129 10.70 9.79 -11.75
N LEU A 130 10.11 10.48 -10.75
CA LEU A 130 9.74 11.89 -10.90
C LEU A 130 10.95 12.78 -11.20
N ASP A 131 12.09 12.53 -10.55
CA ASP A 131 13.33 13.28 -10.80
C ASP A 131 13.88 12.99 -12.21
N SER A 132 13.75 11.77 -12.74
CA SER A 132 14.15 11.47 -14.12
C SER A 132 13.25 12.17 -15.14
N TYR A 133 11.92 12.15 -14.94
CA TYR A 133 10.98 12.88 -15.78
C TYR A 133 11.20 14.39 -15.70
N ARG A 134 11.44 14.93 -14.51
CA ARG A 134 11.77 16.35 -14.34
C ARG A 134 13.02 16.73 -15.15
N ARG A 135 14.09 15.92 -15.12
CA ARG A 135 15.28 16.18 -15.95
C ARG A 135 14.98 16.12 -17.45
N GLN A 136 14.22 15.14 -17.91
CA GLN A 136 13.82 15.03 -19.32
C GLN A 136 13.03 16.27 -19.77
N VAL A 137 12.09 16.75 -18.95
CA VAL A 137 11.33 17.99 -19.25
C VAL A 137 12.26 19.19 -19.37
N HIS A 138 13.24 19.35 -18.47
CA HIS A 138 14.20 20.45 -18.56
C HIS A 138 15.09 20.35 -19.81
N GLU A 139 15.53 19.15 -20.17
CA GLU A 139 16.35 18.94 -21.36
C GLU A 139 15.56 19.23 -22.65
N LEU A 140 14.31 18.74 -22.75
CA LEU A 140 13.42 19.03 -23.87
C LEU A 140 13.10 20.52 -23.96
N HIS A 141 12.85 21.18 -22.83
CA HIS A 141 12.63 22.62 -22.80
C HIS A 141 13.85 23.39 -23.31
N ALA A 142 15.06 23.03 -22.85
CA ALA A 142 16.30 23.64 -23.32
C ALA A 142 16.51 23.43 -24.83
N LYS A 143 16.26 22.22 -25.35
CA LYS A 143 16.30 21.93 -26.79
C LYS A 143 15.30 22.79 -27.55
N HIS A 144 14.05 22.84 -27.10
CA HIS A 144 13.00 23.66 -27.71
C HIS A 144 13.38 25.14 -27.75
N THR A 145 13.89 25.71 -26.64
CA THR A 145 14.35 27.10 -26.62
C THR A 145 15.51 27.34 -27.59
N SER A 146 16.44 26.38 -27.71
CA SER A 146 17.58 26.50 -28.64
C SER A 146 17.16 26.44 -30.11
N GLU A 147 16.15 25.61 -30.43
CA GLU A 147 15.59 25.51 -31.77
C GLU A 147 14.75 26.74 -32.12
N ALA A 148 13.99 27.28 -31.16
CA ALA A 148 13.26 28.53 -31.32
C ALA A 148 14.21 29.69 -31.66
N MET A 149 15.31 29.85 -30.90
CA MET A 149 16.33 30.88 -31.20
C MET A 149 16.98 30.70 -32.57
N LYS A 150 17.24 29.46 -32.99
CA LYS A 150 17.75 29.17 -34.35
C LYS A 150 16.73 29.55 -35.42
N ALA A 151 15.46 29.24 -35.21
CA ALA A 151 14.39 29.60 -36.15
C ALA A 151 14.25 31.11 -36.28
N GLU A 152 14.29 31.86 -35.17
CA GLU A 152 14.30 33.33 -35.17
C GLU A 152 15.49 33.90 -35.95
N LYS A 153 16.68 33.32 -35.77
CA LYS A 153 17.87 33.71 -36.52
C LYS A 153 17.68 33.51 -38.02
N TRP A 154 17.21 32.33 -38.44
CA TRP A 154 16.94 32.05 -39.84
C TRP A 154 15.85 32.93 -40.43
N GLN A 155 14.82 33.24 -39.64
CA GLN A 155 13.76 34.16 -40.04
C GLN A 155 14.31 35.57 -40.31
N PHE A 156 15.22 36.04 -39.45
CA PHE A 156 15.91 37.32 -39.65
C PHE A 156 16.79 37.31 -40.91
N GLU A 157 17.59 36.25 -41.10
CA GLU A 157 18.45 36.11 -42.29
C GLU A 157 17.64 36.04 -43.58
N TYR A 158 16.53 35.28 -43.57
CA TYR A 158 15.60 35.20 -44.69
C TYR A 158 14.99 36.57 -45.02
N LYS A 159 14.50 37.30 -44.01
CA LYS A 159 13.94 38.63 -44.21
C LYS A 159 14.96 39.58 -44.82
N ASN A 160 16.18 39.62 -44.28
CA ASN A 160 17.27 40.46 -44.80
C ASN A 160 17.62 40.10 -46.26
N LEU A 161 17.59 38.81 -46.61
CA LEU A 161 17.84 38.37 -47.99
C LEU A 161 16.69 38.73 -48.92
N ASN A 162 15.45 38.60 -48.45
CA ASN A 162 14.25 39.01 -49.18
C ASN A 162 14.25 40.51 -49.45
N ASP A 163 14.57 41.33 -48.46
CA ASP A 163 14.65 42.80 -48.60
C ASP A 163 15.71 43.19 -49.66
N LYS A 164 16.84 42.49 -49.70
CA LYS A 164 17.87 42.67 -50.76
C LYS A 164 17.37 42.23 -52.13
N TYR A 165 16.65 41.11 -52.21
CA TYR A 165 16.07 40.62 -53.46
C TYR A 165 15.03 41.60 -54.01
N GLU A 166 14.14 42.13 -53.15
CA GLU A 166 13.17 43.16 -53.53
C GLU A 166 13.84 44.46 -54.01
N ALA A 167 14.94 44.88 -53.36
CA ALA A 167 15.71 46.04 -53.81
C ALA A 167 16.31 45.82 -55.21
N LEU A 168 16.86 44.63 -55.47
CA LEU A 168 17.40 44.26 -56.79
C LEU A 168 16.30 44.15 -57.86
N LEU A 169 15.11 43.65 -57.50
CA LEU A 169 13.96 43.62 -58.41
C LEU A 169 13.54 45.03 -58.83
N LYS A 170 13.42 45.96 -57.87
CA LYS A 170 13.09 47.37 -58.16
C LYS A 170 14.14 48.02 -59.05
N GLU A 171 15.42 47.74 -58.82
CA GLU A 171 16.50 48.28 -59.65
C GLU A 171 16.48 47.69 -61.06
N LYS A 172 16.19 46.39 -61.21
CA LYS A 172 15.98 45.76 -62.51
C LYS A 172 14.82 46.42 -63.26
N GLU A 173 13.69 46.67 -62.61
CA GLU A 173 12.54 47.36 -63.21
C GLU A 173 12.89 48.79 -63.64
N ARG A 174 13.63 49.52 -62.80
CA ARG A 174 14.15 50.86 -63.13
C ARG A 174 15.06 50.85 -64.36
N LEU A 175 15.98 49.89 -64.45
CA LEU A 175 16.86 49.75 -65.62
C LEU A 175 16.10 49.35 -66.89
N LEU A 176 15.05 48.54 -66.75
CA LEU A 176 14.19 48.18 -67.88
C LEU A 176 13.44 49.41 -68.42
N SER A 177 12.88 50.25 -67.54
CA SER A 177 12.19 51.48 -67.96
C SER A 177 13.17 52.50 -68.56
N GLU A 178 14.37 52.65 -68.00
CA GLU A 178 15.44 53.47 -68.60
C GLU A 178 15.85 52.96 -69.98
N ARG A 179 16.01 51.64 -70.14
CA ARG A 179 16.29 51.04 -71.45
C ARG A 179 15.17 51.35 -72.45
N ASP A 180 13.91 51.24 -72.04
CA ASP A 180 12.77 51.45 -72.93
C ASP A 180 12.63 52.91 -73.35
N THR A 181 12.77 53.85 -72.41
CA THR A 181 12.82 55.30 -72.73
C THR A 181 14.00 55.66 -73.63
N LEU A 182 15.18 55.06 -73.42
CA LEU A 182 16.33 55.24 -74.32
C LEU A 182 16.08 54.63 -75.70
N ARG A 183 15.36 53.50 -75.78
CA ARG A 183 14.97 52.91 -77.07
C ARG A 183 14.02 53.83 -77.82
N GLU A 184 12.99 54.33 -77.15
CA GLU A 184 12.00 55.27 -77.72
C GLU A 184 12.68 56.55 -78.22
N THR A 185 13.51 57.19 -77.40
CA THR A 185 14.24 58.41 -77.82
C THR A 185 15.22 58.16 -78.98
N ASN A 186 15.86 56.99 -79.04
CA ASN A 186 16.68 56.61 -80.20
C ASN A 186 15.84 56.40 -81.46
N GLU A 187 14.65 55.81 -81.34
CA GLU A 187 13.72 55.65 -82.45
C GLU A 187 13.20 57.00 -82.95
N GLU A 188 12.82 57.91 -82.05
CA GLU A 188 12.43 59.29 -82.38
C GLU A 188 13.55 60.04 -83.10
N LEU A 189 14.79 59.97 -82.59
CA LEU A 189 15.95 60.60 -83.22
C LEU A 189 16.21 60.05 -84.62
N ARG A 190 16.09 58.72 -84.81
CA ARG A 190 16.19 58.10 -86.15
C ARG A 190 15.09 58.60 -87.07
N CYS A 191 13.85 58.71 -86.60
CA CYS A 191 12.74 59.27 -87.38
C CYS A 191 13.02 60.72 -87.81
N VAL A 192 13.49 61.58 -86.89
CA VAL A 192 13.87 62.97 -87.19
C VAL A 192 15.04 63.01 -88.19
N GLN A 193 16.04 62.16 -88.03
CA GLN A 193 17.20 62.10 -88.92
C GLN A 193 16.81 61.66 -90.33
N VAL A 194 15.94 60.65 -90.47
CA VAL A 194 15.39 60.22 -91.77
C VAL A 194 14.55 61.33 -92.40
N HIS A 195 13.71 62.02 -91.61
CA HIS A 195 12.94 63.17 -92.10
C HIS A 195 13.86 64.31 -92.58
N GLN A 196 14.93 64.62 -91.84
CA GLN A 196 15.90 65.64 -92.20
C GLN A 196 16.77 65.25 -93.40
N GLN A 197 17.13 63.97 -93.54
CA GLN A 197 17.79 63.44 -94.74
C GLN A 197 16.89 63.49 -95.96
N CYS A 198 15.58 63.23 -95.80
CA CYS A 198 14.60 63.38 -96.88
C CYS A 198 14.45 64.85 -97.31
N LEU A 199 14.52 65.79 -96.37
CA LEU A 199 14.49 67.24 -96.66
C LEU A 199 15.80 67.76 -97.28
N THR A 200 16.97 67.23 -96.90
CA THR A 200 18.28 67.67 -97.43
C THR A 200 18.69 66.96 -98.73
N SER A 201 18.24 65.73 -98.96
CA SER A 201 18.35 65.03 -100.25
C SER A 201 17.43 65.60 -101.32
N VAL A 202 16.46 66.42 -100.92
CA VAL A 202 15.47 67.01 -101.83
C VAL A 202 15.50 68.52 -101.69
N GLY A 203 16.61 69.10 -102.14
CA GLY A 203 16.53 70.38 -102.83
C GLY A 203 15.88 70.17 -104.20
N SER A 204 14.56 69.97 -104.24
CA SER A 204 13.63 70.69 -105.15
C SER A 204 12.21 70.10 -105.20
N ASP A 205 11.92 68.85 -104.88
CA ASP A 205 10.56 68.30 -105.10
C ASP A 205 10.18 67.16 -104.15
N THR A 206 9.93 67.42 -102.86
CA THR A 206 9.76 66.34 -101.86
C THR A 206 8.36 65.72 -101.86
N GLU A 207 7.31 66.47 -102.19
CA GLU A 207 5.97 65.90 -102.39
C GLU A 207 5.88 65.11 -103.70
N ALA A 208 6.63 65.49 -104.74
CA ALA A 208 6.69 64.74 -105.99
C ALA A 208 7.60 63.52 -105.86
N LEU A 209 8.72 63.58 -105.12
CA LEU A 209 9.65 62.46 -104.93
C LEU A 209 9.19 61.42 -103.92
N SER A 210 8.38 61.76 -102.90
CA SER A 210 7.74 60.72 -102.09
C SER A 210 6.77 59.89 -102.94
N ASN A 211 6.08 60.55 -103.89
CA ASN A 211 5.20 59.88 -104.85
C ASN A 211 6.00 59.16 -105.96
N LEU A 212 7.10 59.75 -106.46
CA LEU A 212 7.91 59.23 -107.55
C LEU A 212 8.92 58.16 -107.09
N ALA A 213 9.41 58.15 -105.84
CA ALA A 213 10.20 57.04 -105.28
C ALA A 213 9.31 55.82 -105.01
N SER A 214 8.04 56.04 -104.65
CA SER A 214 6.98 55.04 -104.69
C SER A 214 6.65 54.59 -106.12
N GLU A 215 7.10 55.29 -107.17
CA GLU A 215 6.84 54.98 -108.59
C GLU A 215 8.07 54.36 -109.29
N ILE A 216 9.30 54.81 -109.01
CA ILE A 216 10.59 54.42 -109.61
C ILE A 216 11.19 53.13 -109.03
N MET A 217 10.74 52.67 -107.86
CA MET A 217 11.13 51.34 -107.37
C MET A 217 10.72 50.29 -108.43
N PRO A 218 11.66 49.50 -109.00
CA PRO A 218 11.31 48.48 -109.99
C PRO A 218 10.24 47.55 -109.42
N MET A 219 9.25 47.19 -110.25
CA MET A 219 8.04 46.48 -109.82
C MET A 219 8.39 45.20 -109.04
N GLU A 220 9.47 44.54 -109.42
CA GLU A 220 10.01 43.33 -108.79
C GLU A 220 10.45 43.57 -107.33
N PHE A 221 11.03 44.74 -107.03
CA PHE A 221 11.42 45.09 -105.67
C PHE A 221 10.21 45.46 -104.81
N LYS A 222 9.20 46.16 -105.35
CA LYS A 222 7.95 46.44 -104.62
C LYS A 222 7.20 45.15 -104.27
N GLU A 223 7.10 44.23 -105.22
CA GLU A 223 6.49 42.92 -104.99
C GLU A 223 7.26 42.11 -103.94
N THR A 224 8.59 42.15 -103.97
CA THR A 224 9.44 41.46 -102.98
C THR A 224 9.26 42.07 -101.59
N VAL A 225 9.22 43.40 -101.47
CA VAL A 225 8.98 44.09 -100.19
C VAL A 225 7.58 43.76 -99.66
N LEU A 226 6.54 43.77 -100.49
CA LEU A 226 5.18 43.39 -100.08
C LEU A 226 5.10 41.93 -99.65
N ARG A 227 5.79 41.01 -100.35
CA ARG A 227 5.86 39.59 -99.98
C ARG A 227 6.55 39.41 -98.63
N LEU A 228 7.70 40.05 -98.43
CA LEU A 228 8.46 39.99 -97.16
C LEU A 228 7.71 40.67 -96.01
N GLN A 229 6.95 41.75 -96.27
CA GLN A 229 6.10 42.38 -95.27
C GLN A 229 4.93 41.47 -94.88
N HIS A 230 4.30 40.81 -95.85
CA HIS A 230 3.26 39.82 -95.58
C HIS A 230 3.82 38.63 -94.80
N GLU A 231 4.98 38.10 -95.21
CA GLU A 231 5.68 37.02 -94.51
C GLU A 231 6.07 37.40 -93.07
N ASN A 232 6.65 38.59 -92.85
CA ASN A 232 6.93 39.09 -91.50
C ASN A 232 5.67 39.20 -90.65
N LYS A 233 4.57 39.71 -91.22
CA LYS A 233 3.29 39.80 -90.50
C LYS A 233 2.78 38.42 -90.09
N MET A 234 2.94 37.42 -90.97
CA MET A 234 2.58 36.03 -90.68
C MET A 234 3.51 35.40 -89.62
N LEU A 235 4.81 35.67 -89.69
CA LEU A 235 5.80 35.20 -88.72
C LEU A 235 5.58 35.81 -87.34
N CYS A 236 5.29 37.11 -87.24
CA CYS A 236 4.94 37.76 -85.97
C CYS A 236 3.68 37.15 -85.35
N ALA A 237 2.62 36.96 -86.14
CA ALA A 237 1.40 36.31 -85.66
C ALA A 237 1.65 34.85 -85.21
N GLN A 238 2.58 34.15 -85.88
CA GLN A 238 2.98 32.80 -85.50
C GLN A 238 3.82 32.79 -84.21
N GLU A 239 4.77 33.71 -84.04
CA GLU A 239 5.55 33.88 -82.82
C GLU A 239 4.65 34.18 -81.61
N GLU A 240 3.65 35.04 -81.80
CA GLU A 240 2.70 35.39 -80.74
C GLU A 240 1.84 34.19 -80.32
N ARG A 241 1.41 33.35 -81.28
CA ARG A 241 0.75 32.06 -80.97
C ARG A 241 1.68 31.10 -80.22
N TYR A 242 2.96 31.04 -80.56
CA TYR A 242 3.93 30.23 -79.82
C TYR A 242 4.16 30.77 -78.40
N ARG A 243 4.26 32.09 -78.22
CA ARG A 243 4.35 32.71 -76.90
C ARG A 243 3.13 32.39 -76.04
N GLN A 244 1.92 32.48 -76.60
CA GLN A 244 0.69 32.11 -75.91
C GLN A 244 0.71 30.63 -75.47
N ARG A 245 1.02 29.71 -76.40
CA ARG A 245 1.14 28.28 -76.07
C ARG A 245 2.21 27.98 -75.02
N LEU A 246 3.34 28.69 -75.07
CA LEU A 246 4.40 28.56 -74.07
C LEU A 246 3.89 29.01 -72.69
N GLY A 247 3.20 30.16 -72.62
CA GLY A 247 2.58 30.65 -71.39
C GLY A 247 1.54 29.69 -70.81
N GLU A 248 0.64 29.17 -71.65
CA GLU A 248 -0.35 28.15 -71.24
C GLU A 248 0.32 26.89 -70.69
N THR A 249 1.38 26.41 -71.37
CA THR A 249 2.13 25.23 -70.92
C THR A 249 2.86 25.50 -69.60
N GLN A 250 3.40 26.71 -69.41
CA GLN A 250 4.05 27.14 -68.17
C GLN A 250 3.07 27.12 -66.99
N VAL A 251 1.85 27.66 -67.18
CA VAL A 251 0.80 27.66 -66.16
C VAL A 251 0.39 26.22 -65.79
N LEU A 252 0.16 25.36 -66.78
CA LEU A 252 -0.18 23.95 -66.54
C LEU A 252 0.94 23.21 -65.79
N LEU A 253 2.21 23.51 -66.09
CA LEU A 253 3.35 22.94 -65.37
C LEU A 253 3.38 23.40 -63.90
N GLU A 254 3.13 24.68 -63.64
CA GLU A 254 3.08 25.21 -62.27
C GLU A 254 1.91 24.61 -61.48
N GLU A 255 0.74 24.43 -62.09
CA GLU A 255 -0.42 23.77 -61.47
C GLU A 255 -0.13 22.30 -61.17
N ALA A 256 0.49 21.58 -62.11
CA ALA A 256 0.94 20.21 -61.90
C ALA A 256 1.96 20.11 -60.76
N GLN A 257 2.92 21.04 -60.67
CA GLN A 257 3.89 21.09 -59.58
C GLN A 257 3.24 21.41 -58.23
N ARG A 258 2.30 22.36 -58.18
CA ARG A 258 1.55 22.69 -56.95
C ARG A 258 0.75 21.48 -56.47
N SER A 259 0.05 20.79 -57.36
CA SER A 259 -0.71 19.57 -57.02
C SER A 259 0.22 18.44 -56.56
N GLN A 260 1.36 18.25 -57.21
CA GLN A 260 2.37 17.26 -56.80
C GLN A 260 2.90 17.56 -55.39
N ASN A 261 3.23 18.81 -55.10
CA ASN A 261 3.72 19.22 -53.78
C ASN A 261 2.65 19.03 -52.69
N ALA A 262 1.38 19.32 -53.00
CA ALA A 262 0.26 19.07 -52.10
C ALA A 262 0.10 17.56 -51.81
N LEU A 263 0.13 16.72 -52.84
CA LEU A 263 0.05 15.27 -52.71
C LEU A 263 1.26 14.68 -51.96
N GLN A 264 2.47 15.20 -52.17
CA GLN A 264 3.66 14.79 -51.41
C GLN A 264 3.52 15.15 -49.92
N THR A 265 3.02 16.35 -49.62
CA THR A 265 2.78 16.78 -48.24
C THR A 265 1.73 15.90 -47.55
N GLN A 266 0.64 15.59 -48.26
CA GLN A 266 -0.40 14.70 -47.77
C GLN A 266 0.12 13.27 -47.57
N ASN A 267 0.92 12.74 -48.51
CA ASN A 267 1.53 11.42 -48.37
C ASN A 267 2.47 11.36 -47.15
N ARG A 268 3.27 12.40 -46.91
CA ARG A 268 4.13 12.49 -45.73
C ARG A 268 3.30 12.46 -44.43
N LEU A 269 2.19 13.19 -44.40
CA LEU A 269 1.29 13.21 -43.25
C LEU A 269 0.62 11.85 -43.02
N ASN A 270 0.14 11.21 -44.10
CA ASN A 270 -0.44 9.87 -44.05
C ASN A 270 0.58 8.84 -43.55
N GLN A 271 1.83 8.90 -44.02
CA GLN A 271 2.91 8.03 -43.54
C GLN A 271 3.19 8.24 -42.05
N GLN A 272 3.15 9.48 -41.56
CA GLN A 272 3.27 9.77 -40.12
C GLN A 272 2.10 9.19 -39.32
N GLN A 273 0.87 9.31 -39.81
CA GLN A 273 -0.31 8.73 -39.18
C GLN A 273 -0.23 7.19 -39.16
N ILE A 274 0.19 6.56 -40.25
CA ILE A 274 0.41 5.11 -40.31
C ILE A 274 1.46 4.69 -39.29
N ALA A 275 2.59 5.40 -39.19
CA ALA A 275 3.63 5.09 -38.20
C ALA A 275 3.11 5.22 -36.75
N GLN A 276 2.31 6.26 -36.46
CA GLN A 276 1.68 6.44 -35.14
C GLN A 276 0.70 5.31 -34.82
N LEU A 277 -0.17 4.95 -35.76
CA LEU A 277 -1.12 3.85 -35.58
C LEU A 277 -0.40 2.51 -35.42
N SER A 278 0.65 2.25 -36.20
CA SER A 278 1.48 1.05 -36.06
C SER A 278 2.14 0.97 -34.69
N SER A 279 2.67 2.07 -34.18
CA SER A 279 3.23 2.14 -32.82
C SER A 279 2.18 1.85 -31.74
N GLN A 280 0.96 2.41 -31.88
CA GLN A 280 -0.13 2.12 -30.95
C GLN A 280 -0.57 0.65 -31.01
N VAL A 281 -0.63 0.06 -32.20
CA VAL A 281 -0.93 -1.36 -32.36
C VAL A 281 0.16 -2.22 -31.72
N GLU A 282 1.43 -1.87 -31.90
CA GLU A 282 2.56 -2.59 -31.29
C GLU A 282 2.54 -2.48 -29.75
N GLU A 283 2.26 -1.29 -29.21
CA GLU A 283 2.08 -1.10 -27.76
C GLU A 283 0.91 -1.92 -27.21
N LEU A 284 -0.24 -1.93 -27.91
CA LEU A 284 -1.40 -2.73 -27.51
C LEU A 284 -1.11 -4.23 -27.60
N GLN A 285 -0.42 -4.69 -28.65
CA GLN A 285 0.00 -6.09 -28.78
C GLN A 285 0.94 -6.48 -27.64
N LYS A 286 1.91 -5.62 -27.29
CA LYS A 286 2.82 -5.86 -26.18
C LYS A 286 2.09 -5.88 -24.84
N ALA A 287 1.15 -4.96 -24.63
CA ALA A 287 0.32 -4.93 -23.42
C ALA A 287 -0.56 -6.19 -23.29
N LEU A 288 -1.08 -6.70 -24.42
CA LEU A 288 -1.84 -7.96 -24.46
C LEU A 288 -0.95 -9.16 -24.16
N GLN A 289 0.26 -9.22 -24.74
CA GLN A 289 1.22 -10.29 -24.48
C GLN A 289 1.73 -10.27 -23.02
N GLU A 290 1.91 -9.09 -22.44
CA GLU A 290 2.20 -8.94 -21.01
C GLU A 290 1.02 -9.36 -20.12
N GLN A 291 -0.23 -9.17 -20.57
CA GLN A 291 -1.41 -9.73 -19.90
C GLN A 291 -1.46 -11.26 -20.00
N ASP A 292 -1.19 -11.83 -21.17
CA ASP A 292 -1.12 -13.29 -21.34
C ASP A 292 0.00 -13.90 -20.47
N GLN A 293 1.16 -13.24 -20.37
CA GLN A 293 2.23 -13.68 -19.48
C GLN A 293 1.84 -13.55 -17.99
N LYS A 294 1.00 -12.58 -17.63
CA LYS A 294 0.40 -12.48 -16.29
C LYS A 294 -0.67 -13.54 -16.07
N ALA A 295 -1.43 -13.92 -17.09
CA ALA A 295 -2.39 -15.03 -17.03
C ALA A 295 -1.68 -16.38 -16.88
N GLU A 296 -0.53 -16.58 -17.55
CA GLU A 296 0.39 -17.71 -17.34
C GLU A 296 0.93 -17.74 -15.89
N ASN A 297 1.30 -16.59 -15.32
CA ASN A 297 1.67 -16.54 -13.89
C ASN A 297 0.48 -16.80 -12.95
N SER A 298 -0.74 -16.42 -13.36
CA SER A 298 -1.97 -16.79 -12.68
C SER A 298 -2.25 -18.29 -12.79
N SER A 299 -1.90 -18.93 -13.91
CA SER A 299 -2.00 -20.38 -14.09
C SER A 299 -1.01 -21.12 -13.20
N LEU A 300 0.20 -20.58 -13.00
CA LEU A 300 1.16 -21.11 -12.02
C LEU A 300 0.65 -20.97 -10.58
N LEU A 301 0.01 -19.85 -10.24
CA LEU A 301 -0.65 -19.68 -8.94
C LEU A 301 -1.82 -20.64 -8.75
N GLN A 302 -2.62 -20.84 -9.80
CA GLN A 302 -3.75 -21.77 -9.82
C GLN A 302 -3.27 -23.21 -9.65
N LYS A 303 -2.18 -23.60 -10.32
CA LYS A 303 -1.54 -24.91 -10.15
C LYS A 303 -1.02 -25.11 -8.74
N LYS A 304 -0.41 -24.08 -8.13
CA LYS A 304 0.00 -24.13 -6.71
C LYS A 304 -1.20 -24.26 -5.77
N LEU A 305 -2.30 -23.57 -6.07
CA LEU A 305 -3.53 -23.68 -5.29
C LEU A 305 -4.11 -25.10 -5.38
N GLU A 306 -4.08 -25.71 -6.57
CA GLU A 306 -4.51 -27.08 -6.81
C GLU A 306 -3.62 -28.09 -6.07
N GLU A 307 -2.30 -27.93 -6.11
CA GLU A 307 -1.36 -28.73 -5.29
C GLU A 307 -1.61 -28.57 -3.78
N HIS A 308 -1.97 -27.37 -3.31
CA HIS A 308 -2.33 -27.15 -1.91
C HIS A 308 -3.67 -27.80 -1.54
N LEU A 309 -4.65 -27.79 -2.44
CA LEU A 309 -5.93 -28.49 -2.26
C LEU A 309 -5.74 -30.00 -2.25
N GLU A 310 -4.84 -30.54 -3.06
CA GLU A 310 -4.52 -31.97 -3.09
C GLU A 310 -3.83 -32.40 -1.79
N LYS A 311 -2.83 -31.64 -1.31
CA LYS A 311 -2.20 -31.87 0.01
C LYS A 311 -3.20 -31.78 1.17
N LEU A 312 -4.20 -30.90 1.06
CA LEU A 312 -5.26 -30.79 2.06
C LEU A 312 -6.15 -32.03 2.04
N HIS A 313 -6.54 -32.52 0.86
CA HIS A 313 -7.29 -33.77 0.72
C HIS A 313 -6.50 -34.97 1.22
N GLU A 314 -5.20 -35.04 0.94
CA GLU A 314 -4.31 -36.10 1.38
C GLU A 314 -4.18 -36.11 2.93
N ALA A 315 -3.99 -34.93 3.53
CA ALA A 315 -4.01 -34.77 4.98
C ALA A 315 -5.38 -35.12 5.60
N HIS A 316 -6.49 -34.79 4.92
CA HIS A 316 -7.82 -35.16 5.38
C HIS A 316 -8.04 -36.67 5.32
N SER A 317 -7.61 -37.32 4.24
CA SER A 317 -7.62 -38.78 4.09
C SER A 317 -6.75 -39.47 5.15
N ASP A 318 -5.56 -38.93 5.45
CA ASP A 318 -4.69 -39.40 6.52
C ASP A 318 -5.35 -39.28 7.90
N LEU A 319 -6.01 -38.14 8.16
CA LEU A 319 -6.76 -37.93 9.40
C LEU A 319 -7.93 -38.90 9.51
N GLN A 320 -8.63 -39.18 8.41
CA GLN A 320 -9.73 -40.14 8.38
C GLN A 320 -9.24 -41.56 8.62
N ARG A 321 -8.13 -41.99 7.99
CA ARG A 321 -7.49 -43.28 8.30
C ARG A 321 -7.05 -43.38 9.75
N LYS A 322 -6.47 -42.30 10.31
CA LYS A 322 -6.12 -42.27 11.75
C LYS A 322 -7.35 -42.35 12.64
N ARG A 323 -8.47 -41.77 12.22
CA ARG A 323 -9.75 -41.84 12.95
C ARG A 323 -10.33 -43.25 12.92
N GLU A 324 -10.31 -43.92 11.76
CA GLU A 324 -10.69 -45.33 11.63
C GLU A 324 -9.83 -46.24 12.52
N VAL A 325 -8.51 -46.02 12.57
CA VAL A 325 -7.61 -46.76 13.48
C VAL A 325 -7.91 -46.47 14.95
N ILE A 326 -8.31 -45.25 15.30
CA ILE A 326 -8.73 -44.92 16.67
C ILE A 326 -10.04 -45.63 17.02
N ASP A 327 -11.00 -45.67 16.09
CA ASP A 327 -12.27 -46.38 16.27
C ASP A 327 -12.05 -47.90 16.39
N ASP A 328 -11.11 -48.48 15.64
CA ASP A 328 -10.69 -49.89 15.78
C ASP A 328 -10.01 -50.19 17.13
N LEU A 329 -9.41 -49.16 17.75
CA LEU A 329 -8.78 -49.22 19.06
C LEU A 329 -9.75 -48.89 20.21
N GLU A 330 -10.99 -48.45 19.93
CA GLU A 330 -12.01 -48.36 20.97
C GLU A 330 -12.27 -49.75 21.57
N PRO A 331 -12.69 -49.83 22.85
CA PRO A 331 -12.89 -51.12 23.52
C PRO A 331 -13.95 -51.93 22.76
N SER A 332 -13.48 -52.89 21.95
CA SER A 332 -14.35 -53.80 21.22
C SER A 332 -15.41 -54.37 22.16
N ALA A 333 -16.64 -54.54 21.66
CA ALA A 333 -17.74 -55.15 22.40
C ALA A 333 -17.35 -56.49 23.08
N ASN A 334 -16.29 -57.17 22.62
CA ASN A 334 -15.72 -58.33 23.28
C ASN A 334 -14.99 -58.03 24.60
N MET A 335 -14.27 -56.91 24.71
CA MET A 335 -13.66 -56.45 25.97
C MET A 335 -14.73 -55.97 26.94
N ALA A 336 -15.76 -55.29 26.45
CA ALA A 336 -16.93 -54.91 27.26
C ALA A 336 -17.66 -56.17 27.81
N LYS A 337 -17.93 -57.17 26.97
CA LYS A 337 -18.50 -58.46 27.40
C LYS A 337 -17.61 -59.20 28.40
N LYS A 338 -16.29 -59.15 28.24
CA LYS A 338 -15.33 -59.75 29.19
C LYS A 338 -15.38 -59.06 30.55
N ILE A 339 -15.51 -57.74 30.55
CA ILE A 339 -15.71 -56.93 31.76
C ILE A 339 -17.04 -57.31 32.42
N ASP A 340 -18.12 -57.43 31.66
CA ASP A 340 -19.43 -57.83 32.19
C ASP A 340 -19.42 -59.26 32.76
N GLU A 341 -18.75 -60.21 32.10
CA GLU A 341 -18.55 -61.57 32.62
C GLU A 341 -17.76 -61.57 33.93
N LEU A 342 -16.66 -60.82 34.01
CA LEU A 342 -15.86 -60.70 35.22
C LEU A 342 -16.66 -60.02 36.34
N GLN A 343 -17.45 -58.99 36.03
CA GLN A 343 -18.35 -58.37 36.98
C GLN A 343 -19.43 -59.35 37.48
N ALA A 344 -19.98 -60.20 36.61
CA ALA A 344 -20.94 -61.23 37.01
C ALA A 344 -20.31 -62.30 37.92
N ILE A 345 -19.05 -62.70 37.65
CA ILE A 345 -18.29 -63.63 38.51
C ILE A 345 -18.04 -63.00 39.88
N VAL A 346 -17.64 -61.72 39.92
CA VAL A 346 -17.44 -60.99 41.19
C VAL A 346 -18.75 -60.91 41.96
N ARG A 347 -19.87 -60.53 41.33
CA ARG A 347 -21.19 -60.50 41.98
C ARG A 347 -21.60 -61.86 42.54
N LYS A 348 -21.32 -62.96 41.81
CA LYS A 348 -21.58 -64.32 42.30
C LYS A 348 -20.71 -64.66 43.50
N LYS A 349 -19.43 -64.28 43.50
CA LYS A 349 -18.51 -64.47 44.62
C LYS A 349 -18.94 -63.64 45.84
N ASP A 350 -19.44 -62.43 45.64
CA ASP A 350 -20.00 -61.60 46.71
C ASP A 350 -21.26 -62.25 47.32
N GLU A 351 -22.10 -62.86 46.50
CA GLU A 351 -23.28 -63.59 46.99
C GLU A 351 -22.90 -64.86 47.76
N ASP A 352 -21.93 -65.63 47.26
CA ASP A 352 -21.39 -66.79 47.98
C ASP A 352 -20.74 -66.36 49.31
N MET A 353 -20.04 -65.22 49.31
CA MET A 353 -19.46 -64.60 50.51
C MET A 353 -20.54 -64.16 51.49
N ARG A 354 -21.63 -63.54 51.02
CA ARG A 354 -22.80 -63.22 51.86
C ARG A 354 -23.44 -64.45 52.47
N GLN A 355 -23.65 -65.52 51.69
CA GLN A 355 -24.19 -66.77 52.23
C GLN A 355 -23.24 -67.40 53.25
N MET A 356 -21.93 -67.30 53.03
CA MET A 356 -20.93 -67.75 54.01
C MET A 356 -20.98 -66.89 55.27
N GLU A 357 -21.10 -65.57 55.15
CA GLU A 357 -21.28 -64.64 56.26
C GLU A 357 -22.56 -64.94 57.04
N GLU A 358 -23.68 -65.25 56.38
CA GLU A 358 -24.93 -65.64 57.03
C GLU A 358 -24.79 -66.96 57.79
N ARG A 359 -24.07 -67.94 57.23
CA ARG A 359 -23.76 -69.20 57.94
C ARG A 359 -22.85 -68.95 59.14
N CYS A 360 -21.81 -68.15 58.98
CA CYS A 360 -20.95 -67.70 60.07
C CYS A 360 -21.77 -66.97 61.13
N LYS A 361 -22.67 -66.08 60.72
CA LYS A 361 -23.59 -65.37 61.62
C LYS A 361 -24.50 -66.33 62.36
N HIS A 362 -25.05 -67.35 61.70
CA HIS A 362 -25.85 -68.39 62.33
C HIS A 362 -25.03 -69.23 63.34
N TYR A 363 -23.79 -69.57 63.01
CA TYR A 363 -22.87 -70.25 63.96
C TYR A 363 -22.51 -69.35 65.13
N VAL A 364 -22.27 -68.06 64.90
CA VAL A 364 -22.02 -67.07 65.94
C VAL A 364 -23.28 -66.80 66.77
N GLU A 365 -24.49 -66.88 66.18
CA GLU A 365 -25.76 -66.81 66.91
C GLU A 365 -26.00 -68.06 67.74
N LYS A 366 -25.70 -69.25 67.22
CA LYS A 366 -25.65 -70.48 68.02
C LYS A 366 -24.65 -70.34 69.17
N ALA A 367 -23.43 -69.88 68.89
CA ALA A 367 -22.43 -69.59 69.91
C ALA A 367 -22.93 -68.53 70.90
N ARG A 368 -23.59 -67.46 70.46
CA ARG A 368 -24.22 -66.45 71.32
C ARG A 368 -25.36 -67.03 72.14
N THR A 369 -26.17 -67.95 71.63
CA THR A 369 -27.22 -68.62 72.42
C THR A 369 -26.61 -69.55 73.46
N VAL A 370 -25.54 -70.25 73.13
CA VAL A 370 -24.74 -71.07 74.07
C VAL A 370 -24.09 -70.18 75.12
N ILE A 371 -23.47 -69.07 74.71
CA ILE A 371 -22.93 -68.03 75.60
C ILE A 371 -24.04 -67.44 76.45
N LYS A 372 -25.23 -67.14 75.91
CA LYS A 372 -26.38 -66.59 76.66
C LYS A 372 -26.96 -67.60 77.66
N THR A 373 -26.88 -68.90 77.38
CA THR A 373 -27.17 -69.95 78.37
C THR A 373 -26.07 -70.10 79.43
N LEU A 374 -24.83 -69.70 79.13
CA LEU A 374 -23.70 -69.64 80.08
C LEU A 374 -23.66 -68.32 80.88
N ASP A 375 -24.11 -67.21 80.29
CA ASP A 375 -24.13 -65.83 80.83
C ASP A 375 -25.36 -65.52 81.68
N ARG A 376 -26.30 -66.47 81.83
CA ARG A 376 -27.38 -66.34 82.83
C ARG A 376 -26.84 -66.24 84.28
N LYS A 377 -25.51 -66.34 84.47
CA LYS A 377 -24.79 -66.06 85.72
C LYS A 377 -24.00 -64.73 85.77
N GLN A 378 -24.05 -63.85 84.77
CA GLN A 378 -23.50 -62.48 84.91
C GLN A 378 -24.47 -61.41 84.39
N LYS A 379 -24.77 -60.42 85.24
CA LYS A 379 -25.67 -59.29 84.97
C LYS A 379 -25.08 -58.33 83.92
N PRO A 380 -25.93 -57.57 83.19
CA PRO A 380 -25.50 -56.64 82.17
C PRO A 380 -24.92 -55.35 82.77
N HIS A 381 -23.74 -54.92 82.31
CA HIS A 381 -23.25 -53.55 82.47
C HIS A 381 -23.68 -52.69 81.27
N ALA A 382 -24.01 -51.43 81.58
CA ALA A 382 -24.56 -50.42 80.69
C ALA A 382 -23.69 -50.13 79.45
N VAL A 383 -24.35 -49.70 78.37
CA VAL A 383 -23.72 -49.14 77.17
C VAL A 383 -22.80 -47.97 77.57
N PRO A 384 -21.51 -47.98 77.23
CA PRO A 384 -20.58 -46.92 77.58
C PRO A 384 -20.99 -45.58 76.97
N THR A 385 -20.96 -44.53 77.80
CA THR A 385 -21.28 -43.12 77.47
C THR A 385 -20.53 -42.60 76.24
N GLU A 386 -19.37 -43.17 75.91
CA GLU A 386 -18.54 -42.83 74.74
C GLU A 386 -19.22 -43.17 73.41
N ILE A 387 -20.00 -44.25 73.34
CA ILE A 387 -20.68 -44.66 72.10
C ILE A 387 -21.83 -43.69 71.79
N GLN A 388 -22.54 -43.22 72.82
CA GLN A 388 -23.59 -42.21 72.66
C GLN A 388 -23.00 -40.84 72.27
N ALA A 389 -21.82 -40.49 72.80
CA ALA A 389 -21.12 -39.27 72.44
C ALA A 389 -20.65 -39.28 70.96
N LEU A 390 -20.14 -40.41 70.46
CA LEU A 390 -19.72 -40.56 69.07
C LEU A 390 -20.89 -40.48 68.08
N GLN A 391 -22.06 -41.02 68.43
CA GLN A 391 -23.27 -40.88 67.62
C GLN A 391 -23.73 -39.42 67.52
N ASN A 392 -23.68 -38.68 68.63
CA ASN A 392 -24.01 -37.26 68.62
C ASN A 392 -23.02 -36.46 67.76
N GLN A 393 -21.72 -36.77 67.85
CA GLN A 393 -20.69 -36.12 67.01
C GLN A 393 -20.86 -36.41 65.52
N LEU A 394 -21.24 -37.62 65.13
CA LEU A 394 -21.54 -37.94 63.72
C LEU A 394 -22.72 -37.12 63.21
N SER A 395 -23.80 -37.05 63.99
CA SER A 395 -24.99 -36.25 63.62
C SER A 395 -24.70 -34.75 63.49
N GLU A 396 -23.74 -34.24 64.28
CA GLU A 396 -23.32 -32.85 64.24
C GLU A 396 -22.41 -32.57 63.03
N ARG A 397 -21.53 -33.53 62.68
CA ARG A 397 -20.71 -33.49 61.46
C ARG A 397 -21.58 -33.51 60.20
N ASP A 398 -22.60 -34.36 60.16
CA ASP A 398 -23.54 -34.44 59.03
C ASP A 398 -24.31 -33.13 58.82
N ARG A 399 -24.78 -32.51 59.91
CA ARG A 399 -25.40 -31.17 59.86
C ARG A 399 -24.43 -30.10 59.35
N LYS A 400 -23.17 -30.17 59.76
CA LYS A 400 -22.14 -29.20 59.33
C LYS A 400 -21.80 -29.35 57.84
N ILE A 401 -21.78 -30.58 57.32
CA ILE A 401 -21.58 -30.84 55.88
C ILE A 401 -22.71 -30.20 55.09
N GLN A 402 -23.97 -30.45 55.46
CA GLN A 402 -25.13 -29.86 54.78
C GLN A 402 -25.12 -28.33 54.79
N HIS A 403 -24.67 -27.72 55.89
CA HIS A 403 -24.56 -26.27 55.98
C HIS A 403 -23.46 -25.71 55.04
N LEU A 404 -22.30 -26.36 55.00
CA LEU A 404 -21.20 -25.96 54.13
C LEU A 404 -21.53 -26.13 52.64
N GLU A 405 -22.25 -27.20 52.28
CA GLU A 405 -22.72 -27.41 50.91
C GLU A 405 -23.68 -26.30 50.47
N HIS A 406 -24.63 -25.92 51.34
CA HIS A 406 -25.55 -24.82 51.07
C HIS A 406 -24.81 -23.47 50.93
N ASP A 407 -23.85 -23.18 51.79
CA ASP A 407 -23.07 -21.93 51.73
C ASP A 407 -22.17 -21.88 50.48
N PHE A 408 -21.63 -23.01 50.06
CA PHE A 408 -20.85 -23.12 48.83
C PHE A 408 -21.72 -22.85 47.60
N GLU A 409 -22.91 -23.44 47.53
CA GLU A 409 -23.86 -23.22 46.42
C GLU A 409 -24.30 -21.74 46.35
N LYS A 410 -24.55 -21.11 47.50
CA LYS A 410 -24.88 -19.68 47.58
C LYS A 410 -23.73 -18.80 47.10
N THR A 411 -22.49 -19.15 47.46
CA THR A 411 -21.28 -18.41 47.04
C THR A 411 -21.06 -18.55 45.54
N ARG A 412 -21.23 -19.76 45.00
CA ARG A 412 -21.17 -20.05 43.57
C ARG A 412 -22.19 -19.23 42.78
N SER A 413 -23.45 -19.21 43.23
CA SER A 413 -24.51 -18.42 42.59
C SER A 413 -24.20 -16.91 42.58
N ARG A 414 -23.63 -16.39 43.68
CA ARG A 414 -23.20 -14.98 43.74
C ARG A 414 -22.08 -14.69 42.74
N HIS A 415 -21.10 -15.58 42.64
CA HIS A 415 -19.99 -15.43 41.71
C HIS A 415 -20.46 -15.43 40.25
N GLU A 416 -21.35 -16.34 39.87
CA GLU A 416 -21.95 -16.38 38.53
C GLU A 416 -22.75 -15.09 38.21
N GLN A 417 -23.38 -14.47 39.21
CA GLN A 417 -24.08 -13.20 39.02
C GLN A 417 -23.10 -12.02 38.87
N GLU A 418 -22.01 -12.00 39.63
CA GLU A 418 -20.93 -11.01 39.49
C GLU A 418 -20.27 -11.11 38.11
N GLU A 419 -19.99 -12.32 37.62
CA GLU A 419 -19.45 -12.53 36.26
C GLU A 419 -20.37 -11.98 35.17
N LYS A 420 -21.68 -12.23 35.27
CA LYS A 420 -22.66 -11.68 34.32
C LYS A 420 -22.66 -10.15 34.30
N LEU A 421 -22.52 -9.51 35.46
CA LEU A 421 -22.43 -8.05 35.55
C LEU A 421 -21.12 -7.53 34.94
N ILE A 422 -19.99 -8.20 35.16
CA ILE A 422 -18.70 -7.83 34.59
C ILE A 422 -18.74 -7.94 33.06
N ILE A 423 -19.25 -9.06 32.53
CA ILE A 423 -19.39 -9.29 31.08
C ILE A 423 -20.28 -8.21 30.44
N SER A 424 -21.42 -7.89 31.07
CA SER A 424 -22.32 -6.83 30.60
C SER A 424 -21.67 -5.45 30.62
N ALA A 425 -20.95 -5.10 31.70
CA ALA A 425 -20.24 -3.83 31.82
C ALA A 425 -19.13 -3.70 30.75
N TRP A 426 -18.39 -4.79 30.49
CA TRP A 426 -17.33 -4.81 29.50
C TRP A 426 -17.87 -4.65 28.07
N TYR A 427 -18.96 -5.36 27.74
CA TYR A 427 -19.66 -5.20 26.46
C TYR A 427 -20.15 -3.76 26.25
N ASN A 428 -20.80 -3.17 27.25
CA ASN A 428 -21.28 -1.79 27.18
C ASN A 428 -20.13 -0.78 27.02
N MET A 429 -19.00 -0.99 27.71
CA MET A 429 -17.82 -0.13 27.58
C MET A 429 -17.17 -0.28 26.19
N GLY A 430 -17.10 -1.51 25.66
CA GLY A 430 -16.64 -1.77 24.29
C GLY A 430 -17.51 -1.05 23.25
N MET A 431 -18.83 -1.10 23.41
CA MET A 431 -19.77 -0.36 22.56
C MET A 431 -19.59 1.16 22.66
N ALA A 432 -19.40 1.70 23.86
CA ALA A 432 -19.17 3.13 24.05
C ALA A 432 -17.84 3.61 23.41
N LEU A 433 -16.78 2.80 23.47
CA LEU A 433 -15.51 3.09 22.81
C LEU A 433 -15.63 3.03 21.28
N GLN A 434 -16.33 2.02 20.76
CA GLN A 434 -16.57 1.89 19.32
C GLN A 434 -17.39 3.07 18.79
N GLN A 435 -18.43 3.50 19.51
CA GLN A 435 -19.20 4.71 19.17
C GLN A 435 -18.34 5.99 19.18
N LYS A 436 -17.40 6.14 20.12
CA LYS A 436 -16.47 7.28 20.14
C LYS A 436 -15.52 7.29 18.94
N VAL A 437 -14.93 6.15 18.61
CA VAL A 437 -14.02 6.03 17.45
C VAL A 437 -14.76 6.28 16.14
N THR A 438 -16.00 5.79 16.02
CA THR A 438 -16.85 6.07 14.85
C THR A 438 -17.30 7.53 14.81
N GLY A 439 -17.57 8.16 15.97
CA GLY A 439 -17.87 9.59 16.06
C GLY A 439 -16.70 10.50 15.68
N GLU A 440 -15.47 10.14 16.05
CA GLU A 440 -14.25 10.87 15.67
C GLU A 440 -13.94 10.75 14.16
N ARG A 441 -14.23 9.59 13.54
CA ARG A 441 -14.09 9.42 12.08
C ARG A 441 -15.11 10.21 11.25
N ASN A 442 -16.26 10.55 11.83
CA ASN A 442 -17.26 11.41 11.17
C ASN A 442 -17.02 12.91 11.41
N SER A 443 -15.96 13.29 12.14
CA SER A 443 -15.54 14.70 12.23
C SER A 443 -14.72 15.07 10.99
N SER A 444 -15.32 15.89 10.12
CA SER A 444 -14.73 16.35 8.86
C SER A 444 -13.36 17.02 9.08
N PRO A 445 -12.31 16.69 8.31
CA PRO A 445 -10.98 17.29 8.46
C PRO A 445 -10.98 18.69 7.84
N GLY A 446 -11.40 19.70 8.59
CA GLY A 446 -11.49 21.07 8.03
C GLY A 446 -11.64 22.24 9.00
N GLN A 447 -11.75 22.03 10.31
CA GLN A 447 -11.69 23.14 11.27
C GLN A 447 -10.69 22.83 12.37
N ALA A 448 -9.43 23.22 12.12
CA ALA A 448 -8.47 23.45 13.19
C ALA A 448 -9.02 24.59 14.06
N GLN A 449 -9.66 24.24 15.18
CA GLN A 449 -10.05 25.20 16.22
C GLN A 449 -8.75 25.83 16.75
N SER A 450 -8.54 27.12 16.46
CA SER A 450 -7.36 27.83 16.97
C SER A 450 -7.35 27.79 18.50
N PHE A 451 -6.16 27.83 19.11
CA PHE A 451 -5.97 27.78 20.56
C PHE A 451 -6.88 28.78 21.32
N LEU A 452 -7.11 29.95 20.72
CA LEU A 452 -8.03 30.98 21.24
C LEU A 452 -9.51 30.57 21.20
N ALA A 453 -9.94 29.78 20.22
CA ALA A 453 -11.30 29.24 20.18
C ALA A 453 -11.53 28.18 21.27
N GLN A 454 -10.53 27.33 21.52
CA GLN A 454 -10.55 26.35 22.60
C GLN A 454 -10.51 27.02 23.99
N GLN A 455 -9.76 28.14 24.11
CA GLN A 455 -9.74 28.96 25.32
C GLN A 455 -11.08 29.71 25.56
N ARG A 456 -11.78 30.12 24.50
CA ARG A 456 -13.13 30.74 24.60
C ARG A 456 -14.20 29.73 25.04
N GLN A 457 -14.15 28.49 24.56
CA GLN A 457 -15.11 27.45 24.97
C GLN A 457 -14.89 27.00 26.43
N SER A 458 -13.63 26.82 26.84
CA SER A 458 -13.31 26.45 28.23
C SER A 458 -13.65 27.56 29.24
N THR A 459 -13.54 28.83 28.86
CA THR A 459 -13.99 29.96 29.68
C THR A 459 -15.51 30.12 29.71
N GLN A 460 -16.22 29.86 28.61
CA GLN A 460 -17.70 29.80 28.59
C GLN A 460 -18.26 28.65 29.44
N ALA A 461 -17.64 27.46 29.40
CA ALA A 461 -18.04 26.32 30.21
C ALA A 461 -17.86 26.56 31.72
N ARG A 462 -16.84 27.32 32.12
CA ARG A 462 -16.64 27.72 33.53
C ARG A 462 -17.63 28.80 33.99
N ARG A 463 -18.04 29.71 33.10
CA ARG A 463 -19.06 30.73 33.40
C ARG A 463 -20.47 30.14 33.49
N SER A 464 -20.80 29.11 32.70
CA SER A 464 -22.12 28.44 32.81
C SER A 464 -22.27 27.62 34.09
N LEU A 465 -21.17 27.12 34.67
CA LEU A 465 -21.16 26.43 35.97
C LEU A 465 -21.34 27.38 37.17
N THR A 466 -20.98 28.66 37.05
CA THR A 466 -21.08 29.64 38.15
C THR A 466 -22.47 30.29 38.28
N LEU A 467 -23.37 30.10 37.32
CA LEU A 467 -24.74 30.63 37.31
C LEU A 467 -25.79 29.67 37.94
N ARG A 468 -25.37 28.52 38.50
CA ARG A 468 -26.25 27.50 39.11
C ARG A 468 -26.11 27.39 40.64
N LEU A 469 -25.91 28.50 41.35
CA LEU A 469 -26.07 28.55 42.81
C LEU A 469 -27.09 29.65 43.14
N PRO A 470 -28.25 29.32 43.75
CA PRO A 470 -29.18 30.34 44.22
C PRO A 470 -28.62 30.99 45.51
N PRO A 471 -28.92 32.27 45.78
CA PRO A 471 -28.52 32.91 47.03
C PRO A 471 -29.38 32.37 48.18
N ARG A 472 -28.67 32.08 49.28
CA ARG A 472 -29.10 31.79 50.67
C ARG A 472 -30.54 31.37 50.95
#